data_AF-A0A3G2HTE3-F1
#
_entry.id   AF-A0A3G2HTE3-F1
#
_cell.length_a   1.000
_cell.length_b   1.000
_cell.length_c   1.000
_cell.angle_alpha   90.00
_cell.angle_beta   90.00
_cell.angle_gamma   90.00
#
_symmetry.space_group_name_H-M   'P 1'
#
loop_
_entity.id
_entity.type
_entity.pdbx_description
1 polymer ?
#
loop_
_entity_poly.entity_id
_entity_poly.type
_entity_poly.pdbx_seq_one_letter_code
_entity_poly.pdbx_strand_id
1 'polypeptide(L)'
;MSGQAQAIEMWHSNTVWANQGMCAASFTFDSGLDEVRQLQVHIQALDKKTHRVVAQEVMKVEDFGRSNADRYATGYWYGEMACDDDLRLVVTRAYAVVDGERMDLLSRQALDIRPFVPYEITIQTVDQAARPAACLLSRFHSQAVIQDKDGYSNVRAQPNGKSEVIEKLFENDVFYTFEQKGNWWQVCTPAGHIGYLYYDRIRLQ
;
A
#
# COMPACT_ATOMS: atom_id res chain seq x y z
N MET A 1 8.56 37.50 7.94
CA MET A 1 7.42 36.73 7.40
C MET A 1 7.10 35.67 8.42
N SER A 2 6.00 35.82 9.15
CA SER A 2 5.54 34.81 10.12
C SER A 2 4.95 33.64 9.32
N GLY A 3 5.77 32.63 9.03
CA GLY A 3 5.26 31.36 8.51
C GLY A 3 4.29 30.80 9.55
N GLN A 4 3.08 30.45 9.15
CA GLN A 4 2.22 29.63 9.99
C GLN A 4 2.97 28.32 10.25
N ALA A 5 3.18 27.98 11.52
CA ALA A 5 3.71 26.67 11.89
C ALA A 5 2.86 25.58 11.24
N GLN A 6 3.51 24.53 10.73
CA GLN A 6 2.80 23.43 10.10
C GLN A 6 2.01 22.67 11.17
N ALA A 7 0.78 22.26 10.86
CA ALA A 7 0.03 21.40 11.78
C ALA A 7 0.74 20.06 11.92
N ILE A 8 0.76 19.50 13.14
CA ILE A 8 1.26 18.15 13.38
C ILE A 8 0.23 17.18 12.80
N GLU A 9 0.66 16.28 11.92
CA GLU A 9 -0.19 15.22 11.40
C GLU A 9 -0.16 14.01 12.34
N MET A 10 -1.30 13.34 12.50
CA MET A 10 -1.45 12.10 13.26
C MET A 10 -2.27 11.08 12.46
N TRP A 11 -1.81 9.83 12.42
CA TRP A 11 -2.59 8.71 11.88
C TRP A 11 -2.32 7.41 12.63
N HIS A 12 -3.33 6.54 12.68
CA HIS A 12 -3.16 5.16 13.11
C HIS A 12 -2.38 4.40 12.05
N SER A 13 -1.19 3.89 12.38
CA SER A 13 -0.28 3.27 11.41
C SER A 13 -0.20 1.75 11.53
N ASN A 14 -0.53 1.18 12.68
CA ASN A 14 -0.51 -0.26 12.87
C ASN A 14 -1.27 -0.69 14.14
N THR A 15 -1.75 -1.92 14.15
CA THR A 15 -2.23 -2.60 15.35
C THR A 15 -1.47 -3.91 15.50
N VAL A 16 -0.88 -4.14 16.67
CA VAL A 16 -0.16 -5.38 16.98
C VAL A 16 -0.84 -6.08 18.13
N TRP A 17 -1.14 -7.36 17.92
CA TRP A 17 -1.55 -8.25 19.01
C TRP A 17 -0.32 -8.63 19.83
N ALA A 18 -0.31 -8.28 21.10
CA ALA A 18 0.65 -8.73 22.08
C ALA A 18 0.12 -9.97 22.81
N ASN A 19 1.04 -10.79 23.32
CA ASN A 19 0.68 -12.02 24.04
C ASN A 19 -0.28 -11.71 25.21
N GLN A 20 -1.09 -12.72 25.58
CA GLN A 20 -2.01 -12.67 26.72
C GLN A 20 -3.20 -11.71 26.55
N GLY A 21 -3.64 -11.44 25.32
CA GLY A 21 -4.85 -10.64 25.05
C GLY A 21 -4.61 -9.13 25.08
N MET A 22 -3.37 -8.69 25.22
CA MET A 22 -3.00 -7.28 25.13
C MET A 22 -2.85 -6.87 23.67
N CYS A 23 -3.21 -5.63 23.34
CA CYS A 23 -2.98 -5.06 22.02
C CYS A 23 -2.21 -3.74 22.15
N ALA A 24 -1.51 -3.38 21.07
CA ALA A 24 -0.84 -2.11 20.91
C ALA A 24 -1.30 -1.46 19.61
N ALA A 25 -1.99 -0.32 19.70
CA ALA A 25 -2.26 0.54 18.57
C ALA A 25 -1.14 1.59 18.46
N SER A 26 -0.52 1.65 17.29
CA SER A 26 0.55 2.59 16.97
C SER A 26 0.00 3.75 16.16
N PHE A 27 0.39 4.95 16.56
CA PHE A 27 0.05 6.20 15.87
C PHE A 27 1.33 6.89 15.47
N THR A 28 1.45 7.23 14.19
CA THR A 28 2.61 7.97 13.71
C THR A 28 2.26 9.46 13.67
N PHE A 29 3.24 10.27 14.06
CA PHE A 29 3.19 11.72 14.10
C PHE A 29 4.24 12.30 13.16
N ASP A 30 3.88 13.37 12.44
CA ASP A 30 4.77 14.10 11.54
C ASP A 30 4.57 15.61 11.76
N SER A 31 5.65 16.34 12.02
CA SER A 31 5.64 17.80 12.20
C SER A 31 6.22 18.53 10.99
N GLY A 32 6.54 17.81 9.91
CA GLY A 32 7.35 18.32 8.83
C GLY A 32 8.81 18.46 9.28
N LEU A 33 9.18 19.63 9.79
CA LEU A 33 10.52 19.94 10.31
C LEU A 33 10.49 20.80 11.58
N ASP A 34 9.31 21.06 12.15
CA ASP A 34 9.19 21.83 13.39
C ASP A 34 9.58 20.92 14.58
N GLU A 35 10.40 21.44 15.51
CA GLU A 35 10.82 20.65 16.67
C GLU A 35 9.64 20.49 17.62
N VAL A 36 9.26 19.24 17.92
CA VAL A 36 8.17 18.93 18.82
C VAL A 36 8.69 18.19 20.04
N ARG A 37 8.38 18.72 21.22
CA ARG A 37 8.75 18.12 22.51
C ARG A 37 7.54 17.92 23.41
N GLN A 38 7.62 16.93 24.29
CA GLN A 38 6.62 16.64 25.32
C GLN A 38 5.18 16.52 24.75
N LEU A 39 5.03 15.99 23.54
CA LEU A 39 3.73 15.82 22.92
C LEU A 39 2.90 14.81 23.73
N GLN A 40 1.70 15.24 24.14
CA GLN A 40 0.71 14.42 24.82
C GLN A 40 -0.64 14.55 24.12
N VAL A 41 -1.22 13.41 23.74
CA VAL A 41 -2.53 13.33 23.08
C VAL A 41 -3.47 12.51 23.96
N HIS A 42 -4.52 13.16 24.47
CA HIS A 42 -5.58 12.51 25.24
C HIS A 42 -6.66 12.01 24.29
N ILE A 43 -6.93 10.71 24.33
CA ILE A 43 -7.95 10.07 23.51
C ILE A 43 -9.07 9.48 24.37
N GLN A 44 -10.27 9.44 23.80
CA GLN A 44 -11.36 8.60 24.24
C GLN A 44 -11.67 7.59 23.15
N ALA A 45 -11.80 6.31 23.51
CA ALA A 45 -12.32 5.29 22.63
C ALA A 45 -13.83 5.19 22.83
N LEU A 46 -14.59 5.34 21.74
CA LEU A 46 -16.03 5.22 21.74
C LEU A 46 -16.43 4.00 20.93
N ASP A 47 -17.33 3.18 21.46
CA ASP A 47 -17.99 2.14 20.68
C ASP A 47 -18.79 2.80 19.53
N LYS A 48 -18.57 2.35 18.28
CA LYS A 48 -19.16 2.97 17.09
C LYS A 48 -20.69 2.89 17.05
N LYS A 49 -21.29 1.89 17.70
CA LYS A 49 -22.74 1.60 17.64
C LYS A 49 -23.51 2.35 18.71
N THR A 50 -22.97 2.36 19.93
CA THR A 50 -23.59 2.92 21.13
C THR A 50 -23.11 4.34 21.45
N HIS A 51 -22.02 4.78 20.83
CA HIS A 51 -21.32 6.04 21.10
C HIS A 51 -20.86 6.21 22.56
N ARG A 52 -20.86 5.13 23.36
CA ARG A 52 -20.38 5.17 24.75
C ARG A 52 -18.86 5.20 24.77
N VAL A 53 -18.30 6.02 25.66
CA VAL A 53 -16.87 5.99 25.97
C VAL A 53 -16.58 4.68 26.70
N VAL A 54 -15.66 3.89 26.15
CA VAL A 54 -15.26 2.59 26.69
C VAL A 54 -13.82 2.58 27.21
N ALA A 55 -12.98 3.53 26.78
CA ALA A 55 -11.65 3.75 27.32
C ALA A 55 -11.23 5.22 27.23
N GLN A 56 -10.27 5.63 28.07
CA GLN A 56 -9.63 6.95 28.03
C GLN A 56 -8.15 6.78 28.25
N GLU A 57 -7.32 7.41 27.41
CA GLU A 57 -5.88 7.24 27.47
C GLU A 57 -5.10 8.50 27.14
N VAL A 58 -3.83 8.50 27.52
CA VAL A 58 -2.87 9.57 27.20
C VAL A 58 -1.67 8.97 26.48
N MET A 59 -1.56 9.26 25.19
CA MET A 59 -0.38 8.92 24.42
C MET A 59 0.69 9.96 24.67
N LYS A 60 1.81 9.53 25.23
CA LYS A 60 3.04 10.33 25.33
C LYS A 60 3.93 9.97 24.15
N VAL A 61 4.38 10.98 23.43
CA VAL A 61 5.20 10.81 22.23
C VAL A 61 6.58 11.38 22.52
N GLU A 62 7.61 10.65 22.09
CA GLU A 62 9.00 11.09 22.22
C GLU A 62 9.26 12.38 21.42
N ASP A 63 10.26 13.14 21.85
CA ASP A 63 10.66 14.38 21.19
C ASP A 63 11.20 14.07 19.77
N PHE A 64 10.79 14.88 18.78
CA PHE A 64 11.08 14.62 17.36
C PHE A 64 11.13 15.92 16.54
N GLY A 65 11.48 15.80 15.25
CA GLY A 65 11.50 16.93 14.31
C GLY A 65 12.78 17.76 14.30
N ARG A 66 13.87 17.35 14.98
CA ARG A 66 15.13 18.12 15.01
C ARG A 66 15.92 18.03 13.70
N SER A 67 15.60 17.05 12.87
CA SER A 67 16.23 16.76 11.58
C SER A 67 15.29 15.95 10.68
N ASN A 68 15.69 15.73 9.43
CA ASN A 68 14.97 14.82 8.54
C ASN A 68 14.95 13.36 9.04
N ALA A 69 15.93 12.94 9.84
CA ALA A 69 16.07 11.55 10.28
C ALA A 69 15.13 11.21 11.45
N ASP A 70 14.76 12.19 12.25
CA ASP A 70 13.82 12.10 13.37
C ASP A 70 12.53 12.90 13.11
N ARG A 71 12.17 13.11 11.84
CA ARG A 71 10.94 13.81 11.42
C ARG A 71 9.66 13.17 11.96
N TYR A 72 9.69 11.87 12.21
CA TYR A 72 8.53 11.11 12.64
C TYR A 72 8.72 10.58 14.06
N ALA A 73 7.62 10.52 14.80
CA ALA A 73 7.55 9.84 16.08
C ALA A 73 6.37 8.88 16.13
N THR A 74 6.42 7.93 17.08
CA THR A 74 5.32 6.99 17.30
C THR A 74 4.78 7.13 18.71
N GLY A 75 3.47 7.34 18.83
CA GLY A 75 2.72 7.22 20.06
C GLY A 75 2.00 5.87 20.12
N TYR A 76 1.81 5.34 21.31
CA TYR A 76 1.20 4.04 21.51
C TYR A 76 0.02 4.12 22.47
N TRP A 77 -1.05 3.42 22.12
CA TRP A 77 -2.10 3.01 23.05
C TRP A 77 -1.99 1.50 23.30
N TYR A 78 -1.75 1.13 24.55
CA TYR A 78 -1.74 -0.26 24.99
C TYR A 78 -3.04 -0.59 25.72
N GLY A 79 -3.64 -1.74 25.40
CA GLY A 79 -4.83 -2.23 26.08
C GLY A 79 -5.47 -3.38 25.32
N GLU A 80 -6.32 -4.16 26.00
CA GLU A 80 -7.06 -5.27 25.37
C GLU A 80 -7.95 -4.78 24.21
N MET A 81 -8.50 -3.57 24.35
CA MET A 81 -9.38 -2.95 23.36
C MET A 81 -8.64 -2.20 22.24
N ALA A 82 -7.32 -2.08 22.30
CA ALA A 82 -6.56 -1.26 21.34
C ALA A 82 -6.62 -1.80 19.90
N CYS A 83 -7.00 -3.07 19.73
CA CYS A 83 -7.17 -3.75 18.45
C CYS A 83 -8.63 -3.93 18.02
N ASP A 84 -9.58 -3.38 18.77
CA ASP A 84 -11.00 -3.48 18.45
C ASP A 84 -11.36 -2.51 17.32
N ASP A 85 -11.79 -3.07 16.18
CA ASP A 85 -12.14 -2.34 14.97
C ASP A 85 -13.54 -1.71 15.04
N ASP A 86 -14.34 -2.02 16.06
CA ASP A 86 -15.64 -1.38 16.34
C ASP A 86 -15.50 -0.08 17.15
N LEU A 87 -14.27 0.43 17.36
CA LEU A 87 -14.01 1.66 18.10
C LEU A 87 -13.74 2.88 17.22
N ARG A 88 -14.21 4.04 17.68
CA ARG A 88 -13.86 5.37 17.16
C ARG A 88 -13.07 6.12 18.22
N LEU A 89 -11.85 6.52 17.88
CA LEU A 89 -11.04 7.37 18.74
C LEU A 89 -11.41 8.84 18.56
N VAL A 90 -11.47 9.55 19.68
CA VAL A 90 -11.72 10.99 19.74
C VAL A 90 -10.58 11.62 20.51
N VAL A 91 -9.82 12.51 19.87
CA VAL A 91 -8.84 13.34 20.55
C VAL A 91 -9.60 14.41 21.33
N THR A 92 -9.41 14.44 22.64
CA THR A 92 -10.11 15.37 23.55
C THR A 92 -9.22 16.51 24.02
N ARG A 93 -7.91 16.28 24.10
CA ARG A 93 -6.89 17.27 24.41
C ARG A 93 -5.59 16.88 23.70
N ALA A 94 -4.82 17.87 23.25
CA ALA A 94 -3.50 17.63 22.70
C ALA A 94 -2.59 18.82 23.02
N TYR A 95 -1.45 18.57 23.65
CA TYR A 95 -0.49 19.59 24.05
C TYR A 95 0.91 19.19 23.61
N ALA A 96 1.70 20.17 23.19
CA ALA A 96 3.12 19.99 22.88
C ALA A 96 3.90 21.26 23.17
N VAL A 97 5.23 21.16 23.15
CA VAL A 97 6.13 22.31 22.97
C VAL A 97 6.61 22.26 21.53
N VAL A 98 6.20 23.23 20.71
CA VAL A 98 6.57 23.34 19.29
C VAL A 98 7.51 24.53 19.14
N ASP A 99 8.72 24.30 18.65
CA ASP A 99 9.80 25.30 18.53
C ASP A 99 10.02 26.13 19.82
N GLY A 100 9.86 25.47 20.97
CA GLY A 100 10.02 26.08 22.29
C GLY A 100 8.78 26.77 22.86
N GLU A 101 7.69 26.91 22.11
CA GLU A 101 6.42 27.44 22.61
C GLU A 101 5.47 26.32 23.04
N ARG A 102 4.92 26.42 24.25
CA ARG A 102 3.87 25.51 24.71
C ARG A 102 2.57 25.79 23.97
N MET A 103 2.03 24.79 23.30
CA MET A 103 0.85 24.90 22.45
C MET A 103 -0.26 23.91 22.86
N ASP A 104 -1.50 24.40 22.88
CA ASP A 104 -2.70 23.55 22.82
C ASP A 104 -3.07 23.36 21.35
N LEU A 105 -2.83 22.15 20.84
CA LEU A 105 -2.92 21.87 19.42
C LEU A 105 -4.37 21.88 18.92
N LEU A 106 -5.36 21.55 19.76
CA LEU A 106 -6.77 21.59 19.35
C LEU A 106 -7.28 23.02 19.29
N SER A 107 -6.98 23.82 20.32
CA SER A 107 -7.37 25.23 20.37
C SER A 107 -6.73 26.06 19.25
N ARG A 108 -5.53 25.66 18.81
CA ARG A 108 -4.80 26.32 17.71
C ARG A 108 -5.09 25.72 16.33
N GLN A 109 -5.89 24.65 16.24
CA GLN A 109 -6.11 23.89 15.00
C GLN A 109 -4.79 23.43 14.35
N ALA A 110 -3.85 22.97 15.18
CA ALA A 110 -2.49 22.57 14.81
C ALA A 110 -2.27 21.05 14.95
N LEU A 111 -3.35 20.26 14.95
CA LEU A 111 -3.32 18.79 14.88
C LEU A 111 -4.28 18.33 13.78
N ASP A 112 -3.72 17.71 12.75
CA ASP A 112 -4.48 17.16 11.62
C ASP A 112 -4.53 15.64 11.68
N ILE A 113 -5.72 15.07 11.48
CA ILE A 113 -5.93 13.61 11.46
C ILE A 113 -5.99 13.14 10.02
N ARG A 114 -5.14 12.20 9.64
CA ARG A 114 -5.16 11.59 8.30
C ARG A 114 -5.47 10.08 8.36
N PRO A 115 -6.13 9.52 7.34
CA PRO A 115 -6.34 8.08 7.24
C PRO A 115 -5.03 7.36 6.86
N PHE A 116 -4.92 6.09 7.24
CA PHE A 116 -3.88 5.18 6.78
C PHE A 116 -4.51 4.05 5.98
N VAL A 117 -3.99 3.83 4.78
CA VAL A 117 -4.42 2.75 3.89
C VAL A 117 -3.22 1.81 3.72
N PRO A 118 -3.19 0.65 4.39
CA PRO A 118 -2.10 -0.30 4.25
C PRO A 118 -2.08 -0.90 2.84
N TYR A 119 -0.89 -1.17 2.31
CA TYR A 119 -0.74 -1.94 1.08
C TYR A 119 -1.06 -3.41 1.33
N GLU A 120 -1.63 -4.07 0.32
CA GLU A 120 -1.63 -5.52 0.25
C GLU A 120 -0.21 -5.99 -0.12
N ILE A 121 0.37 -6.87 0.69
CA ILE A 121 1.71 -7.42 0.48
C ILE A 121 1.57 -8.92 0.24
N THR A 122 1.87 -9.34 -0.98
CA THR A 122 1.91 -10.76 -1.37
C THR A 122 3.34 -11.18 -1.67
N ILE A 123 3.78 -12.32 -1.15
CA ILE A 123 5.02 -12.94 -1.62
C ILE A 123 4.66 -13.78 -2.84
N GLN A 124 5.28 -13.49 -3.98
CA GLN A 124 5.23 -14.40 -5.12
C GLN A 124 5.96 -15.68 -4.73
N THR A 125 5.22 -16.73 -4.43
CA THR A 125 5.82 -18.07 -4.31
C THR A 125 6.45 -18.42 -5.65
N VAL A 126 7.68 -18.92 -5.63
CA VAL A 126 8.40 -19.35 -6.84
C VAL A 126 7.63 -20.41 -7.65
N ASP A 127 6.59 -21.01 -7.05
CA ASP A 127 5.64 -21.92 -7.68
C ASP A 127 4.54 -21.25 -8.54
N GLN A 128 4.48 -19.91 -8.59
CA GLN A 128 3.62 -19.15 -9.51
C GLN A 128 4.38 -18.66 -10.75
N ALA A 129 5.18 -19.55 -11.33
CA ALA A 129 5.27 -19.70 -12.78
C ALA A 129 4.42 -20.89 -13.27
N ALA A 130 3.45 -21.36 -12.48
CA ALA A 130 2.51 -22.39 -12.90
C ALA A 130 1.74 -21.89 -14.13
N ARG A 131 2.13 -22.41 -15.29
CA ARG A 131 1.50 -22.16 -16.60
C ARG A 131 -0.02 -22.20 -16.45
N PRO A 132 -0.76 -21.14 -16.84
CA PRO A 132 -2.21 -21.11 -16.72
C PRO A 132 -2.86 -22.35 -17.34
N ALA A 133 -3.98 -22.82 -16.79
CA ALA A 133 -4.63 -24.05 -17.28
C ALA A 133 -4.95 -24.01 -18.78
N ALA A 134 -5.37 -22.86 -19.31
CA ALA A 134 -5.57 -22.64 -20.74
C ALA A 134 -4.28 -22.81 -21.55
N CYS A 135 -3.15 -22.45 -20.94
CA CYS A 135 -1.85 -22.65 -21.54
C CYS A 135 -1.45 -24.12 -21.48
N LEU A 136 -1.89 -24.96 -20.53
CA LEU A 136 -1.51 -26.39 -20.44
C LEU A 136 -2.00 -27.27 -21.62
N LEU A 137 -2.77 -26.72 -22.56
CA LEU A 137 -3.12 -27.41 -23.80
C LEU A 137 -1.84 -27.86 -24.54
N SER A 138 -1.86 -29.10 -25.04
CA SER A 138 -0.69 -29.78 -25.65
C SER A 138 -0.03 -28.98 -26.77
N ARG A 139 -0.79 -28.13 -27.47
CA ARG A 139 -0.26 -27.27 -28.52
C ARG A 139 0.68 -26.19 -28.01
N PHE A 140 0.59 -25.67 -26.78
CA PHE A 140 1.42 -24.56 -26.33
C PHE A 140 2.76 -25.00 -25.72
N HIS A 141 3.46 -25.94 -26.36
CA HIS A 141 4.60 -26.64 -25.77
C HIS A 141 5.92 -25.85 -25.74
N SER A 142 6.02 -24.71 -26.42
CA SER A 142 7.23 -23.90 -26.50
C SER A 142 7.10 -22.62 -25.67
N GLN A 143 8.10 -22.32 -24.84
CA GLN A 143 8.22 -21.03 -24.17
C GLN A 143 8.77 -19.97 -25.12
N ALA A 144 8.34 -18.74 -24.94
CA ALA A 144 8.78 -17.61 -25.75
C ALA A 144 8.72 -16.31 -24.95
N VAL A 145 9.48 -15.32 -25.42
CA VAL A 145 9.41 -13.93 -24.99
C VAL A 145 9.24 -13.04 -26.21
N ILE A 146 8.83 -11.80 -26.00
CA ILE A 146 8.73 -10.85 -27.11
C ILE A 146 10.12 -10.36 -27.54
N GLN A 147 10.24 -9.97 -28.80
CA GLN A 147 11.37 -9.22 -29.35
C GLN A 147 10.81 -8.01 -30.11
N ASP A 148 10.50 -6.95 -29.38
CA ASP A 148 9.96 -5.72 -29.93
C ASP A 148 10.80 -4.54 -29.48
N LYS A 149 11.17 -3.66 -30.42
CA LYS A 149 11.96 -2.45 -30.12
C LYS A 149 11.23 -1.51 -29.16
N ASP A 150 9.90 -1.59 -29.11
CA ASP A 150 9.06 -0.70 -28.32
C ASP A 150 8.95 -1.17 -26.85
N GLY A 151 9.55 -2.32 -26.50
CA GLY A 151 9.52 -2.89 -25.15
C GLY A 151 8.24 -3.64 -24.81
N TYR A 152 7.28 -3.71 -25.74
CA TYR A 152 6.02 -4.42 -25.57
C TYR A 152 5.45 -4.91 -26.90
N SER A 153 4.58 -5.91 -26.86
CA SER A 153 3.75 -6.33 -28.00
C SER A 153 2.31 -6.59 -27.59
N ASN A 154 1.37 -6.22 -28.45
CA ASN A 154 -0.06 -6.39 -28.21
C ASN A 154 -0.54 -7.77 -28.66
N VAL A 155 -1.12 -8.54 -27.74
CA VAL A 155 -1.81 -9.79 -28.03
C VAL A 155 -3.23 -9.46 -28.48
N ARG A 156 -3.64 -10.00 -29.63
CA ARG A 156 -4.93 -9.67 -30.26
C ARG A 156 -5.89 -10.85 -30.23
N ALA A 157 -7.18 -10.56 -30.17
CA ALA A 157 -8.24 -11.58 -30.19
C ALA A 157 -8.28 -12.39 -31.50
N GLN A 158 -7.93 -11.76 -32.63
CA GLN A 158 -7.87 -12.36 -33.96
C GLN A 158 -6.54 -12.07 -34.66
N PRO A 159 -6.12 -12.88 -35.65
CA PRO A 159 -4.83 -12.77 -36.34
C PRO A 159 -4.79 -11.61 -37.36
N ASN A 160 -5.07 -10.39 -36.92
CA ASN A 160 -4.97 -9.19 -37.75
C ASN A 160 -4.74 -7.92 -36.92
N GLY A 161 -4.13 -6.90 -37.52
CA GLY A 161 -3.76 -5.65 -36.83
C GLY A 161 -4.92 -4.72 -36.45
N LYS A 162 -6.15 -5.02 -36.87
CA LYS A 162 -7.37 -4.25 -36.54
C LYS A 162 -8.19 -4.87 -35.42
N SER A 163 -7.87 -6.10 -35.02
CA SER A 163 -8.53 -6.81 -33.93
C SER A 163 -8.31 -6.12 -32.59
N GLU A 164 -9.27 -6.29 -31.68
CA GLU A 164 -9.13 -5.92 -30.27
C GLU A 164 -7.83 -6.47 -29.67
N VAL A 165 -7.18 -5.63 -28.86
CA VAL A 165 -6.02 -6.00 -28.04
C VAL A 165 -6.56 -6.51 -26.71
N ILE A 166 -6.33 -7.79 -26.43
CA ILE A 166 -6.83 -8.45 -25.21
C ILE A 166 -5.79 -8.42 -24.08
N GLU A 167 -4.52 -8.26 -24.43
CA GLU A 167 -3.42 -8.18 -23.46
C GLU A 167 -2.21 -7.49 -24.09
N LYS A 168 -1.33 -6.96 -23.25
CA LYS A 168 -0.03 -6.43 -23.64
C LYS A 168 1.04 -7.22 -22.90
N LEU A 169 1.98 -7.81 -23.65
CA LEU A 169 3.18 -8.45 -23.10
C LEU A 169 4.33 -7.45 -23.14
N PHE A 170 5.15 -7.46 -22.10
CA PHE A 170 6.36 -6.65 -21.97
C PHE A 170 7.62 -7.50 -22.17
N GLU A 171 8.76 -6.83 -22.33
CA GLU A 171 10.05 -7.50 -22.35
C GLU A 171 10.24 -8.40 -21.12
N ASN A 172 10.66 -9.64 -21.38
CA ASN A 172 10.86 -10.73 -20.40
C ASN A 172 9.58 -11.41 -19.87
N ASP A 173 8.38 -10.99 -20.26
CA ASP A 173 7.17 -11.78 -20.01
C ASP A 173 7.26 -13.11 -20.77
N VAL A 174 7.26 -14.22 -20.03
CA VAL A 174 7.29 -15.56 -20.61
C VAL A 174 5.88 -16.00 -20.97
N PHE A 175 5.65 -16.26 -22.25
CA PHE A 175 4.39 -16.81 -22.76
C PHE A 175 4.64 -18.14 -23.48
N TYR A 176 3.55 -18.82 -23.84
CA TYR A 176 3.60 -20.14 -24.44
C TYR A 176 3.02 -20.14 -25.86
N THR A 177 3.66 -20.86 -26.77
CA THR A 177 3.29 -20.96 -28.18
C THR A 177 3.76 -22.31 -28.77
N PHE A 178 3.69 -22.43 -30.09
CA PHE A 178 4.26 -23.50 -30.91
C PHE A 178 4.58 -22.95 -32.29
N GLU A 179 5.46 -23.63 -33.02
CA GLU A 179 5.77 -23.30 -34.39
C GLU A 179 4.53 -23.41 -35.28
N GLN A 180 4.22 -22.33 -35.99
CA GLN A 180 3.00 -22.16 -36.77
C GLN A 180 3.32 -21.63 -38.15
N LYS A 181 2.44 -21.93 -39.11
CA LYS A 181 2.48 -21.35 -40.45
C LYS A 181 1.71 -20.02 -40.46
N GLY A 182 2.19 -19.06 -41.25
CA GLY A 182 1.57 -17.75 -41.41
C GLY A 182 2.13 -16.69 -40.46
N ASN A 183 1.68 -15.46 -40.64
CA ASN A 183 2.28 -14.28 -40.00
C ASN A 183 1.80 -14.03 -38.56
N TRP A 184 0.73 -14.69 -38.14
CA TRP A 184 0.14 -14.53 -36.81
C TRP A 184 0.13 -15.86 -36.10
N TRP A 185 0.84 -15.93 -34.99
CA TRP A 185 0.95 -17.13 -34.19
C TRP A 185 0.00 -17.04 -33.01
N GLN A 186 -0.73 -18.12 -32.76
CA GLN A 186 -1.54 -18.24 -31.57
C GLN A 186 -0.62 -18.42 -30.35
N VAL A 187 -0.89 -17.66 -29.29
CA VAL A 187 -0.10 -17.66 -28.05
C VAL A 187 -1.02 -17.81 -26.84
N CYS A 188 -0.46 -18.25 -25.72
CA CYS A 188 -1.10 -18.23 -24.42
C CYS A 188 -0.27 -17.40 -23.42
N THR A 189 -0.89 -16.37 -22.86
CA THR A 189 -0.22 -15.35 -22.05
C THR A 189 -0.03 -15.77 -20.59
N PRO A 190 0.80 -15.08 -19.79
CA PRO A 190 0.92 -15.32 -18.35
C PRO A 190 -0.41 -15.23 -17.59
N ALA A 191 -1.32 -14.37 -18.03
CA ALA A 191 -2.68 -14.25 -17.47
C ALA A 191 -3.63 -15.39 -17.91
N GLY A 192 -3.21 -16.24 -18.84
CA GLY A 192 -3.98 -17.39 -19.34
C GLY A 192 -4.92 -17.08 -20.51
N HIS A 193 -4.78 -15.92 -21.14
CA HIS A 193 -5.53 -15.59 -22.34
C HIS A 193 -4.93 -16.26 -23.57
N ILE A 194 -5.80 -16.71 -24.49
CA ILE A 194 -5.40 -17.23 -25.79
C ILE A 194 -5.66 -16.16 -26.85
N GLY A 195 -4.62 -15.74 -27.56
CA GLY A 195 -4.71 -14.72 -28.60
C GLY A 195 -3.64 -14.89 -29.66
N TYR A 196 -3.37 -13.82 -30.41
CA TYR A 196 -2.46 -13.83 -31.55
C TYR A 196 -1.42 -12.72 -31.48
N LEU A 197 -0.18 -13.08 -31.78
CA LEU A 197 0.95 -12.16 -31.97
C LEU A 197 1.51 -12.30 -33.38
N TYR A 198 2.06 -11.21 -33.91
CA TYR A 198 2.76 -11.27 -35.18
C TYR A 198 4.10 -11.98 -34.99
N TYR A 199 4.43 -12.93 -35.87
CA TYR A 199 5.52 -13.89 -35.67
C TYR A 199 6.90 -13.24 -35.48
N ASP A 200 7.15 -12.09 -36.13
CA ASP A 200 8.43 -11.38 -36.02
C ASP A 200 8.69 -10.78 -34.63
N ARG A 201 7.66 -10.71 -33.79
CA ARG A 201 7.74 -10.25 -32.39
C ARG A 201 8.00 -11.37 -31.41
N ILE A 202 8.13 -12.61 -31.87
CA ILE A 202 8.25 -13.78 -31.01
C ILE A 202 9.68 -14.33 -31.08
N ARG A 203 10.30 -14.52 -29.93
CA ARG A 203 11.55 -15.25 -29.78
C ARG A 203 11.31 -16.49 -28.93
N LEU A 204 11.38 -17.66 -29.55
CA LEU A 204 11.35 -18.94 -28.85
C LEU A 204 12.58 -19.06 -27.92
N GLN A 205 12.40 -19.69 -26.77
CA GLN A 205 13.46 -20.02 -25.82
C GLN A 205 14.00 -21.44 -26.03
#